data_AF-A0A257M1U4-F1
#
_entry.id   AF-A0A257M1U4-F1
#
_cell.length_a   1.000
_cell.length_b   1.000
_cell.length_c   1.000
_cell.angle_alpha   90.00
_cell.angle_beta   90.00
_cell.angle_gamma   90.00
#
_symmetry.space_group_name_H-M   'P 1'
#
loop_
_entity.id
_entity.type
_entity.pdbx_description
1 polymer ?
#
loop_
_entity_poly.entity_id
_entity_poly.type
_entity_poly.pdbx_seq_one_letter_code
_entity_poly.pdbx_strand_id
1 'polypeptide(L)'
;SLLEPEVAAFLFKQGILDFVETQAPAALTDLLPGYTGPLGIDLMVHRRADSSLALKHVVELNVRLTMGRIALELLKKSTPQRSGRFRIHRANRVSSTELDDFRCGSLDGGPVLLNDPATAQAFLAVWEVGA
;
A
#
# COMPACT_ATOMS: atom_id res chain seq x y z
N SER A 1 7.39 17.45 -5.43
CA SER A 1 6.79 16.74 -4.28
C SER A 1 5.29 16.71 -4.48
N LEU A 2 4.60 15.61 -4.17
CA LEU A 2 3.13 15.56 -4.14
C LEU A 2 2.54 16.32 -2.94
N LEU A 3 3.37 16.69 -1.96
CA LEU A 3 2.97 17.41 -0.75
C LEU A 3 3.27 18.91 -0.86
N GLU A 4 2.35 19.72 -0.32
CA GLU A 4 2.54 21.14 -0.02
C GLU A 4 3.84 21.36 0.80
N PRO A 5 4.67 22.37 0.46
CA PRO A 5 5.96 22.59 1.12
C PRO A 5 5.88 22.73 2.65
N GLU A 6 4.82 23.40 3.14
CA GLU A 6 4.56 23.59 4.58
C GLU A 6 4.33 22.24 5.28
N VAL A 7 3.53 21.36 4.68
CA VAL A 7 3.20 20.03 5.22
C VAL A 7 4.44 19.13 5.21
N ALA A 8 5.22 19.16 4.12
CA ALA A 8 6.46 18.42 4.06
C ALA A 8 7.43 18.86 5.18
N ALA A 9 7.63 20.17 5.34
CA ALA A 9 8.49 20.71 6.39
C ALA A 9 7.99 20.37 7.80
N PHE A 10 6.68 20.37 8.02
CA PHE A 10 6.07 19.96 9.28
C PHE A 10 6.36 18.50 9.63
N LEU A 11 6.17 17.59 8.66
CA LEU A 11 6.42 16.15 8.84
C LEU A 11 7.89 15.87 9.17
N PHE A 12 8.84 16.60 8.55
CA PHE A 12 10.27 16.47 8.86
C PHE A 12 10.67 17.04 10.23
N LYS A 13 9.97 18.07 10.74
CA LYS A 13 10.34 18.76 11.99
C LYS A 13 9.75 18.14 13.25
N GLN A 14 8.56 17.54 13.19
CA GLN A 14 7.76 17.21 14.38
C GLN A 14 8.05 15.85 15.03
N GLY A 15 9.22 15.25 14.78
CA GLY A 15 9.54 13.96 15.42
C GLY A 15 8.54 12.86 15.06
N ILE A 16 7.94 12.92 13.86
CA ILE A 16 7.03 11.85 13.39
C ILE A 16 7.76 10.50 13.39
N LEU A 17 9.07 10.53 13.15
CA LEU A 17 9.94 9.37 13.24
C LEU A 17 9.99 8.82 14.66
N ASP A 18 10.07 9.66 15.69
CA ASP A 18 10.02 9.19 17.09
C ASP A 18 8.67 8.51 17.38
N PHE A 19 7.55 9.11 16.98
CA PHE A 19 6.25 8.46 17.14
C PHE A 19 6.20 7.09 16.43
N VAL A 20 6.65 7.02 15.17
CA VAL A 20 6.61 5.79 14.36
C VAL A 20 7.56 4.71 14.90
N GLU A 21 8.72 5.10 15.39
CA GLU A 21 9.78 4.17 15.81
C GLU A 21 9.66 3.73 17.27
N THR A 22 9.10 4.57 18.15
CA THR A 22 9.08 4.30 19.60
C THR A 22 7.67 4.20 20.17
N GLN A 23 6.86 5.25 20.01
CA GLN A 23 5.57 5.35 20.72
C GLN A 23 4.51 4.43 20.13
N ALA A 24 4.42 4.35 18.79
CA ALA A 24 3.44 3.53 18.11
C ALA A 24 3.66 2.03 18.36
N PRO A 25 4.87 1.46 18.24
CA PRO A 25 5.10 0.04 18.54
C PRO A 25 4.73 -0.35 19.97
N ALA A 26 5.05 0.50 20.95
CA ALA A 26 4.67 0.26 22.35
C ALA A 26 3.14 0.19 22.52
N ALA A 27 2.43 1.20 22.02
CA ALA A 27 0.96 1.25 22.09
C ALA A 27 0.30 0.09 21.32
N LEU A 28 0.87 -0.34 20.19
CA LEU A 28 0.36 -1.46 19.40
C LEU A 28 0.52 -2.81 20.11
N THR A 29 1.59 -2.98 20.89
CA THR A 29 1.83 -4.22 21.65
C THR A 29 0.73 -4.44 22.68
N ASP A 30 0.32 -3.37 23.37
CA ASP A 30 -0.77 -3.41 24.34
C ASP A 30 -2.14 -3.56 23.67
N LEU A 31 -2.35 -2.89 22.52
CA LEU A 31 -3.63 -2.91 21.80
C LEU A 31 -3.91 -4.24 21.09
N LEU A 32 -2.88 -4.91 20.58
CA LEU A 32 -2.99 -6.13 19.77
C LEU A 32 -2.13 -7.26 20.36
N PRO A 33 -2.45 -7.74 21.57
CA PRO A 33 -1.64 -8.74 22.25
C PRO A 33 -1.56 -10.03 21.43
N GLY A 34 -0.33 -10.47 21.15
CA GLY A 34 -0.06 -11.70 20.41
C GLY A 34 -0.26 -11.60 18.89
N TYR A 35 -0.64 -10.45 18.34
CA TYR A 35 -0.73 -10.29 16.89
C TYR A 35 0.66 -10.36 16.24
N THR A 36 0.79 -11.23 15.25
CA THR A 36 2.01 -11.36 14.44
C THR A 36 1.63 -11.21 12.97
N GLY A 37 2.02 -10.09 12.36
CA GLY A 37 1.72 -9.84 10.96
C GLY A 37 1.96 -8.39 10.55
N PRO A 38 1.77 -8.08 9.26
CA PRO A 38 1.88 -6.73 8.76
C PRO A 38 0.72 -5.86 9.26
N LEU A 39 1.03 -4.63 9.65
CA LEU A 39 0.08 -3.63 10.10
C LEU A 39 0.39 -2.28 9.46
N GLY A 40 -0.65 -1.55 9.09
CA GLY A 40 -0.58 -0.15 8.67
C GLY A 40 -1.22 0.77 9.69
N ILE A 41 -0.64 1.96 9.87
CA ILE A 41 -1.20 3.05 10.65
C ILE A 41 -1.42 4.22 9.69
N ASP A 42 -2.64 4.73 9.64
CA ASP A 42 -2.94 5.94 8.89
C ASP A 42 -2.92 7.14 9.82
N LEU A 43 -2.05 8.11 9.50
CA LEU A 43 -1.89 9.37 10.21
C LEU A 43 -2.44 10.50 9.35
N MET A 44 -2.89 11.58 9.99
CA MET A 44 -3.40 12.74 9.28
C MET A 44 -2.76 14.03 9.81
N VAL A 45 -2.21 14.84 8.89
CA VAL A 45 -1.88 16.23 9.18
C VAL A 45 -3.14 17.06 8.97
N HIS A 46 -3.52 17.84 9.98
CA HIS A 46 -4.66 18.74 9.89
C HIS A 46 -4.28 20.15 10.36
N ARG A 47 -5.10 21.12 10.01
CA ARG A 47 -4.97 22.50 10.48
C ARG A 47 -5.84 22.71 11.72
N ARG A 48 -5.29 23.32 12.76
CA ARG A 48 -6.04 23.74 13.96
C ARG A 48 -6.75 25.08 13.69
N ALA A 49 -7.61 25.49 14.63
CA ALA A 49 -8.31 26.77 14.55
C ALA A 49 -7.37 27.99 14.50
N ASP A 50 -6.18 27.88 15.10
CA ASP A 50 -5.12 28.90 15.06
C ASP A 50 -4.28 28.87 13.78
N SER A 51 -4.71 28.12 12.76
CA SER A 51 -3.99 27.88 11.51
C SER A 51 -2.69 27.07 11.64
N SER A 52 -2.30 26.61 12.83
CA SER A 52 -1.13 25.75 13.00
C SER A 52 -1.39 24.34 12.45
N LEU A 53 -0.34 23.70 11.92
CA LEU A 53 -0.39 22.29 11.56
C LEU A 53 -0.28 21.40 12.80
N ALA A 54 -0.96 20.26 12.75
CA ALA A 54 -1.03 19.27 13.80
C ALA A 54 -1.06 17.87 13.22
N LEU A 55 -0.50 16.90 13.95
CA LEU A 55 -0.58 15.50 13.61
C LEU A 55 -1.66 14.81 14.45
N LYS A 56 -2.63 14.20 13.78
CA LYS A 56 -3.51 13.19 14.35
C LYS A 56 -2.83 11.84 14.18
N HIS A 57 -2.26 11.34 15.28
CA HIS A 57 -1.36 10.18 15.31
C HIS A 57 -1.96 8.86 14.80
N VAL A 58 -3.23 8.60 15.09
CA VAL A 58 -3.93 7.40 14.61
C VAL A 58 -5.32 7.81 14.17
N VAL A 59 -5.61 7.62 12.88
CA VAL A 59 -6.94 7.79 12.29
C VAL A 59 -7.55 6.42 12.02
N GLU A 60 -6.77 5.53 11.43
CA GLU A 60 -7.17 4.16 11.10
C GLU A 60 -6.00 3.21 11.34
N LEU A 61 -6.34 1.97 11.69
CA LEU A 61 -5.39 0.88 11.85
C LEU A 61 -5.80 -0.27 10.94
N ASN A 62 -4.88 -0.66 10.05
CA ASN A 62 -5.09 -1.68 9.04
C ASN A 62 -4.28 -2.93 9.41
N VAL A 63 -4.92 -3.91 10.08
CA VAL A 63 -4.31 -5.19 10.52
C VAL A 63 -4.12 -6.17 9.34
N ARG A 64 -3.51 -5.69 8.27
CA ARG A 64 -3.20 -6.45 7.04
C ARG A 64 -2.06 -5.77 6.30
N LEU A 65 -1.52 -6.46 5.30
CA LEU A 65 -0.61 -5.85 4.34
C LEU A 65 -1.34 -4.74 3.57
N THR A 66 -0.84 -3.50 3.67
CA THR A 66 -1.48 -2.35 3.03
C THR A 66 -1.13 -2.27 1.54
N MET A 67 -2.03 -1.68 0.74
CA MET A 67 -1.78 -1.46 -0.68
C MET A 67 -0.55 -0.58 -0.92
N GLY A 68 -0.26 0.38 -0.03
CA GLY A 68 0.96 1.19 -0.11
C GLY A 68 2.24 0.34 0.00
N ARG A 69 2.24 -0.65 0.90
CA ARG A 69 3.37 -1.59 1.03
C ARG A 69 3.50 -2.49 -0.19
N ILE A 70 2.38 -3.01 -0.71
CA ILE A 70 2.35 -3.83 -1.93
C ILE A 70 2.87 -3.03 -3.13
N ALA A 71 2.36 -1.81 -3.33
CA ALA A 71 2.77 -0.92 -4.41
C ALA A 71 4.27 -0.60 -4.34
N LEU A 72 4.81 -0.33 -3.15
CA LEU A 72 6.23 -0.12 -2.94
C LEU A 72 7.07 -1.34 -3.32
N GLU A 73 6.63 -2.54 -2.96
CA GLU A 73 7.34 -3.78 -3.31
C GLU A 73 7.24 -4.11 -4.81
N LEU A 74 6.12 -3.80 -5.46
CA LEU A 74 5.99 -3.88 -6.92
C LEU A 74 6.92 -2.90 -7.61
N LEU A 75 7.01 -1.65 -7.14
CA LEU A 75 7.89 -0.63 -7.71
C LEU A 75 9.37 -1.04 -7.62
N LYS A 76 9.81 -1.61 -6.49
CA LYS A 76 11.20 -2.11 -6.34
C LYS A 76 11.55 -3.24 -7.29
N LYS A 77 10.55 -4.02 -7.72
CA LYS A 77 10.70 -5.17 -8.60
C LYS A 77 10.41 -4.85 -10.07
N SER A 78 9.92 -3.65 -10.36
CA SER A 78 9.63 -3.20 -11.72
C SER A 78 10.83 -2.44 -12.28
N THR A 79 11.02 -2.52 -13.60
CA THR A 79 12.06 -1.74 -14.28
C THR A 79 11.88 -0.23 -14.02
N PRO A 80 12.95 0.55 -13.73
CA PRO A 80 12.85 1.99 -13.54
C PRO A 80 12.16 2.70 -14.71
N GLN A 81 11.44 3.79 -14.42
CA GLN A 81 10.71 4.62 -15.40
C GLN A 81 9.53 3.92 -16.09
N ARG A 82 9.14 2.71 -15.67
CA ARG A 82 7.92 2.08 -16.16
C ARG A 82 6.74 2.38 -15.26
N SER A 83 5.56 2.45 -15.88
CA SER A 83 4.30 2.58 -15.15
C SER A 83 3.67 1.21 -14.94
N GLY A 84 2.94 1.06 -13.84
CA GLY A 84 2.25 -0.18 -13.51
C GLY A 84 0.76 0.04 -13.38
N ARG A 85 -0.03 -0.93 -13.81
CA ARG A 85 -1.49 -0.91 -13.71
C ARG A 85 -1.99 -2.10 -12.92
N PHE A 86 -2.67 -1.82 -11.82
CA PHE A 86 -3.35 -2.82 -11.02
C PHE A 86 -4.82 -2.92 -11.43
N ARG A 87 -5.29 -4.14 -11.75
CA ARG A 87 -6.69 -4.40 -12.10
C ARG A 87 -7.25 -5.54 -11.27
N ILE A 88 -8.53 -5.42 -10.92
CA ILE A 88 -9.29 -6.48 -10.26
C ILE A 88 -10.37 -6.94 -11.24
N HIS A 89 -10.28 -8.19 -11.68
CA HIS A 89 -11.26 -8.85 -12.52
C HIS A 89 -12.15 -9.75 -11.66
N ARG A 90 -13.43 -9.87 -12.00
CA ARG A 90 -14.27 -10.92 -11.41
C ARG A 90 -13.88 -12.26 -12.03
N ALA A 91 -13.58 -13.25 -11.19
CA ALA A 91 -13.06 -14.55 -11.64
C ALA A 91 -13.99 -15.22 -12.68
N ASN A 92 -15.32 -15.10 -12.49
CA ASN A 92 -16.31 -15.65 -13.41
C ASN A 92 -16.49 -14.89 -14.73
N ARG A 93 -15.74 -13.80 -14.95
CA ARG A 93 -15.78 -13.00 -16.19
C ARG A 93 -14.49 -13.03 -16.98
N VAL A 94 -13.48 -13.78 -16.52
CA VAL A 94 -12.21 -13.93 -17.22
C VAL A 94 -12.26 -15.22 -18.04
N SER A 95 -12.05 -15.09 -19.34
CA SER A 95 -11.97 -16.24 -20.26
C SER A 95 -10.67 -17.03 -20.05
N SER A 96 -10.63 -18.27 -20.54
CA SER A 96 -9.41 -19.08 -20.51
C SER A 96 -8.25 -18.42 -21.26
N THR A 97 -8.54 -17.76 -22.38
CA THR A 97 -7.53 -17.03 -23.17
C THR A 97 -6.94 -15.85 -22.39
N GLU A 98 -7.77 -15.06 -21.71
CA GLU A 98 -7.28 -13.98 -20.85
C GLU A 98 -6.44 -14.52 -19.67
N LEU A 99 -6.83 -15.66 -19.10
CA LEU A 99 -6.06 -16.35 -18.06
C LEU A 99 -4.67 -16.79 -18.54
N ASP A 100 -4.58 -17.31 -19.76
CA ASP A 100 -3.31 -17.71 -20.37
C ASP A 100 -2.42 -16.49 -20.63
N ASP A 101 -3.00 -15.39 -21.11
CA ASP A 101 -2.29 -14.12 -21.29
C ASP A 101 -1.71 -13.61 -19.95
N PHE A 102 -2.50 -13.63 -18.87
CA PHE A 102 -2.06 -13.18 -17.54
C PHE A 102 -0.97 -14.05 -16.89
N ARG A 103 -0.74 -15.26 -17.40
CA ARG A 103 0.31 -16.17 -16.94
C ARG A 103 1.63 -15.97 -17.68
N CYS A 104 1.61 -15.30 -18.83
CA CYS A 104 2.79 -15.14 -19.69
C CYS A 104 3.69 -13.95 -19.31
N GLY A 105 3.24 -13.03 -18.46
CA GLY A 105 4.03 -11.87 -18.07
C GLY A 105 4.93 -12.08 -16.84
N SER A 106 5.75 -11.08 -16.56
CA SER A 106 6.58 -10.97 -15.36
C SER A 106 6.47 -9.57 -14.74
N LEU A 107 7.06 -9.38 -13.57
CA LEU A 107 7.15 -8.04 -12.95
C LEU A 107 8.03 -7.06 -13.75
N ASP A 108 8.74 -7.55 -14.77
CA ASP A 108 9.53 -6.74 -15.69
C ASP A 108 8.82 -6.49 -17.04
N GLY A 109 7.63 -7.06 -17.27
CA GLY A 109 6.89 -6.85 -18.50
C GLY A 109 5.70 -7.79 -18.68
N GLY A 110 4.58 -7.23 -19.17
CA GLY A 110 3.34 -7.96 -19.38
C GLY A 110 2.46 -8.10 -18.14
N PRO A 111 1.30 -8.76 -18.26
CA PRO A 111 0.39 -9.02 -17.15
C PRO A 111 0.86 -10.18 -16.25
N VAL A 112 0.75 -10.01 -14.95
CA VAL A 112 1.03 -11.02 -13.91
C VAL A 112 -0.17 -11.17 -12.99
N LEU A 113 -0.58 -12.41 -12.75
CA LEU A 113 -1.51 -12.74 -11.67
C LEU A 113 -0.85 -12.59 -10.31
N LEU A 114 -1.49 -11.82 -9.41
CA LEU A 114 -1.04 -11.63 -8.03
C LEU A 114 -1.69 -12.63 -7.05
N ASN A 115 -2.70 -13.37 -7.50
CA ASN A 115 -3.32 -14.45 -6.73
C ASN A 115 -3.59 -15.65 -7.64
N ASP A 116 -3.64 -16.83 -7.03
CA ASP A 116 -3.82 -18.07 -7.75
C ASP A 116 -5.26 -18.20 -8.29
N PRO A 117 -5.44 -18.32 -9.62
CA PRO A 117 -6.76 -18.42 -10.22
C PRO A 117 -7.49 -19.72 -9.87
N ALA A 118 -6.79 -20.79 -9.47
CA ALA A 118 -7.42 -22.05 -9.08
C ALA A 118 -8.12 -21.97 -7.71
N THR A 119 -7.60 -21.12 -6.82
CA THR A 119 -8.12 -20.95 -5.45
C THR A 119 -8.91 -19.65 -5.26
N ALA A 120 -8.89 -18.75 -6.25
CA ALA A 120 -9.61 -17.49 -6.22
C ALA A 120 -11.15 -17.69 -6.20
N GLN A 121 -11.81 -17.24 -5.13
CA GLN A 121 -13.26 -17.40 -4.99
C GLN A 121 -14.09 -16.38 -5.78
N ALA A 122 -13.61 -15.15 -5.93
CA ALA A 122 -14.39 -14.05 -6.50
C ALA A 122 -13.62 -13.16 -7.47
N PHE A 123 -12.32 -12.94 -7.22
CA PHE A 123 -11.55 -11.95 -7.95
C PHE A 123 -10.16 -12.47 -8.35
N LEU A 124 -9.72 -12.02 -9.52
CA LEU A 124 -8.34 -12.14 -10.00
C LEU A 124 -7.70 -10.76 -10.00
N ALA A 125 -6.56 -10.66 -9.35
CA ALA A 125 -5.75 -9.47 -9.24
C ALA A 125 -4.64 -9.55 -10.28
N VAL A 126 -4.59 -8.60 -11.21
CA VAL A 126 -3.62 -8.56 -12.31
C VAL A 126 -2.78 -7.29 -12.18
N TRP A 127 -1.47 -7.45 -12.26
CA TRP A 127 -0.50 -6.35 -12.38
C TRP A 127 0.07 -6.33 -13.79
N GLU A 128 0.01 -5.18 -14.45
CA GLU A 128 0.59 -4.99 -15.79
C GLU A 128 1.65 -3.91 -15.75
N VAL A 129 2.86 -4.22 -16.21
CA VAL A 129 3.89 -3.21 -16.42
C VAL A 129 3.78 -2.68 -17.84
N GLY A 130 3.43 -1.40 -17.95
CA GLY A 130 3.40 -0.64 -19.19
C GLY A 130 4.74 0.04 -19.48
N ALA A 131 4.97 0.37 -20.76
CA ALA A 131 6.04 1.26 -21.17
C ALA A 131 5.84 2.68 -20.61
#